data_AF-A0A6I4W2Y9-F1
#
_entry.id   AF-A0A6I4W2Y9-F1
#
_cell.length_a   1.000
_cell.length_b   1.000
_cell.length_c   1.000
_cell.angle_alpha   90.00
_cell.angle_beta   90.00
_cell.angle_gamma   90.00
#
_symmetry.space_group_name_H-M   'P 1'
#
loop_
_entity.id
_entity.type
_entity.pdbx_description
1 polymer ?
#
loop_
_entity_poly.entity_id
_entity_poly.type
_entity_poly.pdbx_seq_one_letter_code
_entity_poly.pdbx_strand_id
1 'polypeptide(L)'
;MIAAICLVVGVVLGVAGTRIVDRVRARRLVDDPEPGERRRIAPAVKVVAGAVLFVGALGGMLYGCSQYLGNQGKTLKAYFHLVGRGDAIGACALLDTNARAKLMLLERAASCEDAVTRLHASLTPEERDKLADDDPFINGVESAGDHKELELTSANPLHIVYMTVIDEGGRELIHDWR
;
A
#
# COMPACT_ATOMS: atom_id res chain seq x y z
N MET A 1 -6.02 -7.68 10.89
CA MET A 1 -7.04 -7.21 9.93
C MET A 1 -6.52 -7.05 8.49
N ILE A 2 -5.19 -7.03 8.27
CA ILE A 2 -4.54 -7.02 6.94
C ILE A 2 -5.06 -8.15 6.01
N ALA A 3 -5.37 -9.33 6.57
CA ALA A 3 -5.80 -10.49 5.80
C ALA A 3 -7.18 -10.34 5.12
N ALA A 4 -8.09 -9.53 5.67
CA ALA A 4 -9.46 -9.45 5.17
C ALA A 4 -9.58 -8.60 3.89
N ILE A 5 -8.80 -7.52 3.77
CA ILE A 5 -8.83 -6.61 2.62
C ILE A 5 -8.11 -7.22 1.41
N CYS A 6 -6.98 -7.90 1.61
CA CYS A 6 -6.26 -8.57 0.51
C CYS A 6 -7.04 -9.77 -0.09
N LEU A 7 -7.96 -10.39 0.66
CA LEU A 7 -8.83 -11.47 0.17
C LEU A 7 -9.87 -10.98 -0.84
N VAL A 8 -10.45 -9.78 -0.65
CA VAL A 8 -11.53 -9.26 -1.52
C VAL A 8 -11.00 -8.90 -2.92
N VAL A 9 -9.81 -8.30 -3.02
CA VAL A 9 -9.18 -7.97 -4.31
C VAL A 9 -8.74 -9.24 -5.07
N GLY A 10 -8.28 -10.26 -4.34
CA GLY A 10 -7.92 -11.56 -4.91
C GLY A 10 -9.10 -12.30 -5.56
N VAL A 11 -10.30 -12.19 -4.98
CA VAL A 11 -11.52 -12.82 -5.53
C VAL A 11 -11.98 -12.10 -6.80
N VAL A 12 -11.92 -10.77 -6.86
CA VAL A 12 -12.37 -10.00 -8.04
C VAL A 12 -11.46 -10.25 -9.25
N LEU A 13 -10.14 -10.37 -9.06
CA LEU A 13 -9.20 -10.72 -10.14
C LEU A 13 -9.28 -12.20 -10.54
N GLY A 14 -9.57 -13.11 -9.59
CA GLY A 14 -9.77 -14.53 -9.87
C GLY A 14 -10.98 -14.83 -10.75
N VAL A 15 -12.07 -14.07 -10.62
CA VAL A 15 -13.30 -14.25 -11.41
C VAL A 15 -13.15 -13.73 -12.86
N ALA A 16 -12.24 -12.77 -13.10
CA ALA A 16 -11.90 -12.33 -14.45
C ALA A 16 -11.04 -13.37 -15.21
N GLY A 17 -10.17 -14.09 -14.49
CA GLY A 17 -9.32 -15.14 -15.07
C GLY A 17 -10.08 -16.39 -15.53
N THR A 18 -11.17 -16.77 -14.85
CA THR A 18 -11.95 -17.96 -15.22
C THR A 18 -12.73 -17.77 -16.53
N ARG A 19 -13.18 -16.55 -16.85
CA ARG A 19 -13.88 -16.25 -18.12
C ARG A 19 -12.99 -16.36 -19.36
N ILE A 20 -11.66 -16.22 -19.21
CA ILE A 20 -10.71 -16.38 -20.31
C ILE A 20 -10.45 -17.87 -20.57
N VAL A 21 -10.36 -18.68 -19.51
CA VAL A 21 -10.12 -20.13 -19.61
C VAL A 21 -11.31 -20.86 -20.24
N ASP A 22 -12.54 -20.44 -19.97
CA ASP A 22 -13.73 -21.06 -20.58
C ASP A 22 -13.81 -20.85 -22.11
N ARG A 23 -13.27 -19.74 -22.65
CA ARG A 23 -13.22 -19.53 -24.11
C ARG A 23 -12.18 -20.38 -24.83
N VAL A 24 -11.12 -20.79 -24.15
CA VAL A 24 -10.05 -21.61 -24.76
C VAL A 24 -10.47 -23.09 -24.81
N ARG A 25 -11.35 -23.54 -23.91
CA ARG A 25 -11.83 -24.94 -23.86
C ARG A 25 -12.80 -25.30 -24.98
N ALA A 26 -13.48 -24.32 -25.60
CA ALA A 26 -14.47 -24.57 -26.64
C ALA A 26 -13.89 -24.86 -28.04
N ARG A 27 -12.56 -24.80 -28.25
CA ARG A 27 -11.93 -25.06 -29.56
C ARG A 27 -11.18 -26.41 -29.68
N ARG A 28 -11.22 -27.29 -28.68
CA ARG A 28 -10.57 -28.62 -28.74
C ARG A 28 -11.56 -29.76 -28.48
N LEU A 29 -12.68 -29.75 -29.21
CA LEU A 29 -13.66 -30.83 -29.18
C LEU A 29 -14.03 -31.25 -30.60
N VAL A 30 -13.01 -31.56 -31.41
CA VAL A 30 -13.16 -32.44 -32.58
C VAL A 30 -11.91 -33.30 -32.64
N ASP A 31 -12.14 -34.59 -32.85
CA ASP A 31 -11.20 -35.71 -32.98
C ASP A 31 -10.73 -36.40 -31.68
N ASP A 32 -11.53 -37.40 -31.31
CA ASP A 32 -11.06 -38.66 -30.73
C ASP A 32 -10.98 -39.67 -31.90
N PRO A 33 -10.00 -40.61 -31.95
CA PRO A 33 -10.25 -41.87 -31.25
C PRO A 33 -9.04 -42.59 -30.62
N GLU A 34 -9.34 -43.20 -29.46
CA GLU A 34 -9.06 -44.58 -29.02
C GLU A 34 -7.77 -44.95 -28.23
N PRO A 35 -7.86 -45.99 -27.34
CA PRO A 35 -7.25 -45.97 -26.02
C PRO A 35 -6.05 -46.91 -25.89
N GLY A 36 -4.95 -46.41 -25.34
CA GLY A 36 -3.79 -47.24 -25.07
C GLY A 36 -2.91 -46.68 -23.96
N GLU A 37 -2.69 -47.51 -22.95
CA GLU A 37 -1.59 -47.40 -21.99
C GLU A 37 -1.76 -46.37 -20.86
N ARG A 38 -2.39 -46.84 -19.77
CA ARG A 38 -2.27 -46.28 -18.42
C ARG A 38 -0.81 -46.27 -17.96
N ARG A 39 -0.02 -45.27 -18.35
CA ARG A 39 1.23 -44.94 -17.65
C ARG A 39 0.91 -44.18 -16.38
N ARG A 40 1.06 -44.89 -15.26
CA ARG A 40 1.09 -44.36 -13.89
C ARG A 40 2.25 -43.35 -13.76
N ILE A 41 2.02 -42.09 -14.06
CA ILE A 41 2.88 -40.98 -13.62
C ILE A 41 1.97 -39.79 -13.26
N ALA A 42 1.19 -39.88 -12.17
CA ALA A 42 0.31 -38.77 -11.82
C ALA A 42 -0.16 -38.67 -10.35
N PRO A 43 0.73 -38.79 -9.34
CA PRO A 43 0.43 -38.07 -8.09
C PRO A 43 1.41 -36.93 -7.79
N ALA A 44 2.71 -37.08 -8.06
CA ALA A 44 3.72 -36.12 -7.59
C ALA A 44 3.69 -34.76 -8.32
N VAL A 45 3.46 -34.75 -9.63
CA VAL A 45 3.50 -33.51 -10.45
C VAL A 45 2.32 -32.58 -10.15
N LYS A 46 1.15 -33.13 -9.78
CA LYS A 46 -0.04 -32.33 -9.46
C LYS A 46 0.09 -31.61 -8.11
N VAL A 47 0.75 -32.22 -7.13
CA VAL A 47 0.96 -31.61 -5.81
C VAL A 47 1.96 -30.46 -5.89
N VAL A 48 3.03 -30.62 -6.68
CA VAL A 48 4.03 -29.54 -6.88
C VAL A 48 3.45 -28.39 -7.70
N ALA A 49 2.72 -28.66 -8.79
CA ALA A 49 2.06 -27.60 -9.57
C ALA A 49 1.00 -26.84 -8.77
N GLY A 50 0.23 -27.55 -7.91
CA GLY A 50 -0.73 -26.93 -6.99
C GLY A 50 -0.06 -26.06 -5.94
N ALA A 51 1.04 -26.51 -5.33
CA ALA A 51 1.79 -25.74 -4.34
C ALA A 51 2.48 -24.50 -4.95
N VAL A 52 3.05 -24.61 -6.15
CA VAL A 52 3.68 -23.48 -6.86
C VAL A 52 2.64 -22.42 -7.27
N LEU A 53 1.45 -22.84 -7.69
CA LEU A 53 0.35 -21.90 -7.97
C LEU A 53 -0.19 -21.25 -6.69
N PHE A 54 -0.23 -21.97 -5.57
CA PHE A 54 -0.70 -21.41 -4.29
C PHE A 54 0.31 -20.42 -3.68
N VAL A 55 1.60 -20.74 -3.72
CA VAL A 55 2.68 -19.82 -3.28
C VAL A 55 2.81 -18.64 -4.24
N GLY A 56 2.68 -18.86 -5.55
CA GLY A 56 2.66 -17.78 -6.54
C GLY A 56 1.45 -16.84 -6.40
N ALA A 57 0.28 -17.37 -6.07
CA ALA A 57 -0.92 -16.57 -5.81
C ALA A 57 -0.80 -15.78 -4.50
N LEU A 58 -0.28 -16.39 -3.42
CA LEU A 58 -0.03 -15.69 -2.16
C LEU A 58 1.06 -14.62 -2.29
N GLY A 59 2.18 -14.94 -2.96
CA GLY A 59 3.25 -13.99 -3.25
C GLY A 59 2.78 -12.84 -4.14
N GLY A 60 1.97 -13.14 -5.17
CA GLY A 60 1.35 -12.14 -6.03
C GLY A 60 0.33 -11.25 -5.31
N MET A 61 -0.46 -11.80 -4.38
CA MET A 61 -1.39 -11.02 -3.56
C MET A 61 -0.66 -10.11 -2.57
N LEU A 62 0.38 -10.61 -1.90
CA LEU A 62 1.18 -9.81 -0.97
C LEU A 62 1.95 -8.71 -1.70
N TYR A 63 2.54 -9.02 -2.86
CA TYR A 63 3.22 -8.03 -3.71
C TYR A 63 2.23 -6.98 -4.24
N GLY A 64 1.06 -7.41 -4.73
CA GLY A 64 0.00 -6.52 -5.18
C GLY A 64 -0.54 -5.61 -4.07
N CYS A 65 -0.71 -6.12 -2.86
CA CYS A 65 -1.10 -5.31 -1.69
C CYS A 65 0.00 -4.31 -1.32
N SER A 66 1.28 -4.71 -1.32
CA SER A 66 2.39 -3.78 -1.03
C SER A 66 2.48 -2.64 -2.05
N GLN A 67 2.31 -2.96 -3.35
CA GLN A 67 2.30 -1.98 -4.42
C GLN A 67 1.08 -1.06 -4.35
N TYR A 68 -0.09 -1.61 -4.00
CA TYR A 68 -1.31 -0.83 -3.81
C TYR A 68 -1.17 0.15 -2.64
N LEU A 69 -0.76 -0.33 -1.46
CA LEU A 69 -0.54 0.52 -0.29
C LEU A 69 0.56 1.55 -0.55
N GLY A 70 1.66 1.15 -1.21
CA GLY A 70 2.72 2.07 -1.62
C GLY A 70 2.23 3.15 -2.57
N ASN A 71 1.33 2.82 -3.50
CA ASN A 71 0.76 3.79 -4.44
C ASN A 71 -0.24 4.73 -3.77
N GLN A 72 -1.09 4.22 -2.87
CA GLN A 72 -2.03 5.04 -2.10
C GLN A 72 -1.33 5.91 -1.05
N GLY A 73 -0.16 5.49 -0.60
CA GLY A 73 0.64 6.14 0.44
C GLY A 73 1.70 7.11 -0.06
N LYS A 74 1.76 7.44 -1.36
CA LYS A 74 2.86 8.22 -1.95
C LYS A 74 3.04 9.57 -1.29
N THR A 75 1.95 10.30 -1.09
CA THR A 75 1.95 11.63 -0.47
C THR A 75 2.45 11.56 0.98
N LEU A 76 2.01 10.55 1.72
CA LEU A 76 2.46 10.28 3.09
C LEU A 76 3.96 9.92 3.14
N LYS A 77 4.41 9.04 2.25
CA LYS A 77 5.82 8.66 2.13
C LYS A 77 6.69 9.88 1.84
N ALA A 78 6.28 10.72 0.90
CA ALA A 78 6.98 11.95 0.56
C ALA A 78 7.04 12.91 1.75
N TYR A 79 5.96 13.06 2.50
CA TYR A 79 5.94 13.91 3.70
C TYR A 79 6.95 13.43 4.76
N PHE A 80 6.95 12.14 5.12
CA PHE A 80 7.91 11.59 6.07
C PHE A 80 9.35 11.72 5.57
N HIS A 81 9.59 11.45 4.29
CA HIS A 81 10.91 11.63 3.71
C HIS A 81 11.43 13.07 3.87
N LEU A 82 10.57 14.05 3.58
CA LEU A 82 10.93 15.47 3.66
C LEU A 82 11.15 15.92 5.12
N VAL A 83 10.31 15.47 6.06
CA VAL A 83 10.53 15.70 7.50
C VAL A 83 11.84 15.06 7.96
N GLY A 84 12.11 13.81 7.57
CA GLY A 84 13.36 13.09 7.91
C GLY A 84 14.61 13.82 7.41
N ARG A 85 14.52 14.49 6.25
CA ARG A 85 15.63 15.28 5.68
C ARG A 85 15.69 16.73 6.17
N GLY A 86 14.69 17.18 6.92
CA GLY A 86 14.58 18.58 7.35
C GLY A 86 14.19 19.55 6.23
N ASP A 87 13.61 19.06 5.13
CA ASP A 87 13.05 19.92 4.07
C ASP A 87 11.67 20.45 4.49
N ALA A 88 11.71 21.55 5.25
CA ALA A 88 10.53 22.18 5.81
C ALA A 88 9.55 22.69 4.74
N ILE A 89 10.07 23.28 3.66
CA ILE A 89 9.26 23.85 2.58
C ILE A 89 8.54 22.73 1.83
N GLY A 90 9.28 21.68 1.46
CA GLY A 90 8.72 20.52 0.77
C GLY A 90 7.66 19.82 1.62
N ALA A 91 7.95 19.57 2.90
CA ALA A 91 6.99 18.93 3.82
C ALA A 91 5.70 19.76 3.95
N CYS A 92 5.81 21.07 4.17
CA CYS A 92 4.66 21.96 4.28
C CYS A 92 3.85 22.04 2.98
N ALA A 93 4.47 21.88 1.81
CA ALA A 93 3.77 21.86 0.52
C ALA A 93 2.80 20.67 0.36
N LEU A 94 3.01 19.59 1.11
CA LEU A 94 2.14 18.40 1.12
C LEU A 94 1.02 18.46 2.16
N LEU A 95 1.01 19.50 3.00
CA LEU A 95 -0.04 19.74 3.99
C LEU A 95 -1.05 20.75 3.45
N ASP A 96 -2.33 20.47 3.68
CA ASP A 96 -3.40 21.44 3.48
C ASP A 96 -3.40 22.52 4.59
N THR A 97 -4.34 23.46 4.52
CA THR A 97 -4.43 24.55 5.51
C THR A 97 -4.70 24.05 6.93
N ASN A 98 -5.53 23.02 7.10
CA ASN A 98 -5.89 22.47 8.41
C ASN A 98 -4.71 21.74 9.06
N ALA A 99 -4.07 20.86 8.29
CA ALA A 99 -2.87 20.15 8.69
C ALA A 99 -1.74 21.10 9.09
N ARG A 100 -1.50 22.17 8.30
CA ARG A 100 -0.49 23.19 8.64
C ARG A 100 -0.79 23.85 9.99
N ALA A 101 -2.03 24.28 10.19
CA ALA A 101 -2.44 24.92 11.44
C ALA A 101 -2.29 23.97 12.63
N LYS A 102 -2.66 22.70 12.47
CA LYS A 102 -2.48 21.66 13.49
C LYS A 102 -1.02 21.45 13.86
N LEU A 103 -0.13 21.32 12.87
CA LEU A 103 1.31 21.18 13.11
C LEU A 103 1.88 22.39 13.86
N MET A 104 1.53 23.60 13.42
CA MET A 104 1.97 24.84 14.06
C MET A 104 1.54 24.90 15.53
N LEU A 105 0.33 24.46 15.84
CA LEU A 105 -0.18 24.40 17.22
C LEU A 105 0.57 23.37 18.07
N LEU A 106 0.79 22.16 17.53
CA LEU A 106 1.48 21.07 18.24
C LEU A 106 2.94 21.46 18.56
N GLU A 107 3.66 22.01 17.59
CA GLU A 107 5.07 22.40 17.72
C GLU A 107 5.27 23.81 18.31
N ARG A 108 4.16 24.50 18.65
CA ARG A 108 4.12 25.87 19.17
C ARG A 108 4.91 26.86 18.31
N ALA A 109 4.77 26.74 16.99
CA ALA A 109 5.54 27.47 16.00
C ALA A 109 4.72 28.57 15.31
N ALA A 110 5.40 29.62 14.83
CA ALA A 110 4.76 30.77 14.18
C ALA A 110 4.45 30.52 12.69
N SER A 111 5.12 29.56 12.06
CA SER A 111 4.94 29.14 10.67
C SER A 111 4.99 27.63 10.56
N CYS A 112 4.53 27.09 9.43
CA CYS A 112 4.61 25.66 9.17
C CYS A 112 6.07 25.20 9.07
N GLU A 113 6.92 25.99 8.42
CA GLU A 113 8.32 25.65 8.20
C GLU A 113 9.10 25.60 9.52
N ASP A 114 8.82 26.53 10.44
CA ASP A 114 9.38 26.49 11.80
C ASP A 114 8.88 25.26 12.56
N ALA A 115 7.62 24.88 12.37
CA ALA A 115 7.04 23.69 12.99
C ALA A 115 7.73 22.41 12.50
N VAL A 116 7.90 22.25 11.18
CA VAL A 116 8.63 21.09 10.61
C VAL A 116 10.09 21.10 11.06
N THR A 117 10.74 22.26 11.12
CA THR A 117 12.13 22.37 11.59
C THR A 117 12.27 21.92 13.05
N ARG A 118 11.33 22.30 13.92
CA ARG A 118 11.29 21.85 15.32
C ARG A 118 11.00 20.37 15.45
N LEU A 119 10.04 19.87 14.69
CA LEU A 119 9.72 18.45 14.63
C LEU A 119 10.96 17.65 14.18
N HIS A 120 11.62 18.06 13.10
CA HIS A 120 12.86 17.43 12.66
C HIS A 120 13.93 17.46 13.75
N ALA A 121 14.10 18.61 14.42
CA ALA A 121 15.10 18.77 15.47
C ALA A 121 14.83 17.92 16.73
N SER A 122 13.57 17.60 17.03
CA SER A 122 13.19 16.78 18.18
C SER A 122 13.46 15.29 17.97
N LEU A 123 13.54 14.85 16.71
CA LEU A 123 13.88 13.47 16.36
C LEU A 123 15.36 13.18 16.55
N THR A 124 15.65 11.95 16.99
CA THR A 124 17.01 11.38 16.99
C THR A 124 17.53 11.16 15.56
N PRO A 125 18.86 11.06 15.35
CA PRO A 125 19.41 10.72 14.04
C PRO A 125 18.80 9.44 13.46
N GLU A 126 18.63 8.40 14.28
CA GLU A 126 18.07 7.11 13.86
C GLU A 126 16.61 7.24 13.42
N GLU A 127 15.81 8.06 14.11
CA GLU A 127 14.42 8.33 13.72
C GLU A 127 14.32 9.14 12.42
N ARG A 128 15.23 10.09 12.20
CA ARG A 128 15.30 10.86 10.96
C ARG A 128 15.64 9.97 9.76
N ASP A 129 16.65 9.13 9.92
CA ASP A 129 17.05 8.15 8.90
C ASP A 129 15.90 7.20 8.61
N LYS A 130 15.20 6.74 9.65
CA LYS A 130 14.01 5.90 9.49
C LYS A 130 12.90 6.58 8.69
N LEU A 131 12.62 7.85 8.95
CA LEU A 131 11.63 8.61 8.17
C LEU A 131 12.09 8.85 6.73
N ALA A 132 13.39 9.04 6.52
CA ALA A 132 13.97 9.31 5.21
C ALA A 132 14.05 8.05 4.33
N ASP A 133 14.44 6.91 4.89
CA ASP A 133 14.88 5.76 4.09
C ASP A 133 13.93 4.56 4.14
N ASP A 134 13.08 4.43 5.17
CA ASP A 134 12.18 3.28 5.27
C ASP A 134 10.99 3.36 4.30
N ASP A 135 10.47 2.17 3.99
CA ASP A 135 9.21 2.03 3.28
C ASP A 135 8.02 2.58 4.09
N PRO A 136 6.93 2.98 3.40
CA PRO A 136 5.88 3.75 4.05
C PRO A 136 5.27 2.92 5.18
N PHE A 137 5.18 3.52 6.37
CA PHE A 137 4.64 2.93 7.60
C PHE A 137 3.13 2.62 7.51
N ILE A 138 2.61 2.07 6.43
CA ILE A 138 1.18 1.95 6.15
C ILE A 138 0.73 0.50 6.35
N ASN A 139 -0.26 0.31 7.21
CA ASN A 139 -0.92 -0.96 7.50
C ASN A 139 -2.22 -1.17 6.71
N GLY A 140 -2.88 -0.08 6.31
CA GLY A 140 -4.19 -0.12 5.67
C GLY A 140 -4.56 1.20 5.03
N VAL A 141 -5.49 1.14 4.09
CA VAL A 141 -6.09 2.31 3.44
C VAL A 141 -7.58 2.09 3.32
N GLU A 142 -8.34 3.03 3.86
CA GLU A 142 -9.77 3.17 3.61
C GLU A 142 -9.97 4.40 2.72
N SER A 143 -10.92 4.33 1.79
CA SER A 143 -11.19 5.43 0.85
C SER A 143 -12.67 5.67 0.77
N ALA A 144 -13.08 6.92 0.93
CA ALA A 144 -14.47 7.34 0.88
C ALA A 144 -14.55 8.67 0.12
N GLY A 145 -15.15 8.65 -1.07
CA GLY A 145 -15.26 9.85 -1.90
C GLY A 145 -13.89 10.44 -2.28
N ASP A 146 -13.66 11.67 -1.85
CA ASP A 146 -12.48 12.50 -2.11
C ASP A 146 -11.38 12.39 -1.04
N HIS A 147 -11.61 11.60 0.01
CA HIS A 147 -10.65 11.41 1.10
C HIS A 147 -10.24 9.95 1.27
N LYS A 148 -9.01 9.79 1.76
CA LYS A 148 -8.37 8.52 2.09
C LYS A 148 -7.90 8.58 3.52
N GLU A 149 -8.19 7.55 4.29
CA GLU A 149 -7.63 7.37 5.62
C GLU A 149 -6.60 6.24 5.55
N LEU A 150 -5.35 6.58 5.90
CA LEU A 150 -4.24 5.65 5.95
C LEU A 150 -3.99 5.27 7.40
N GLU A 151 -4.03 3.98 7.69
CA GLU A 151 -3.61 3.44 8.99
C GLU A 151 -2.10 3.24 8.98
N LEU A 152 -1.43 3.77 10.00
CA LEU A 152 0.01 3.71 10.14
C LEU A 152 0.44 2.62 11.13
N THR A 153 1.63 2.06 10.90
CA THR A 153 2.26 1.10 11.79
C THR A 153 2.80 1.83 13.02
N SER A 154 2.77 1.20 14.18
CA SER A 154 3.37 1.74 15.41
C SER A 154 4.89 1.91 15.35
N ALA A 155 5.54 1.44 14.28
CA ALA A 155 6.96 1.62 14.04
C ALA A 155 7.33 3.02 13.54
N ASN A 156 6.36 3.87 13.20
CA ASN A 156 6.62 5.23 12.72
C ASN A 156 7.14 6.14 13.86
N PRO A 157 8.24 6.89 13.64
CA PRO A 157 8.79 7.78 14.66
C PRO A 157 7.90 8.95 15.09
N LEU A 158 6.91 9.32 14.28
CA LEU A 158 6.02 10.44 14.61
C LEU A 158 4.87 10.03 15.53
N HIS A 159 4.77 8.73 15.89
CA HIS A 159 3.71 8.16 16.71
C HIS A 159 2.28 8.45 16.21
N ILE A 160 2.12 8.63 14.91
CA ILE A 160 0.84 8.85 14.25
C ILE A 160 0.20 7.50 13.96
N VAL A 161 -1.09 7.32 14.26
CA VAL A 161 -1.83 6.08 14.01
C VAL A 161 -2.64 6.18 12.74
N TYR A 162 -3.24 7.33 12.44
CA TYR A 162 -3.97 7.54 11.20
C TYR A 162 -3.62 8.87 10.55
N MET A 163 -3.59 8.89 9.22
CA MET A 163 -3.50 10.11 8.43
C MET A 163 -4.59 10.18 7.40
N THR A 164 -5.22 11.33 7.29
CA THR A 164 -6.23 11.63 6.28
C THR A 164 -5.57 12.42 5.15
N VAL A 165 -5.78 11.96 3.92
CA VAL A 165 -5.35 12.62 2.69
C VAL A 165 -6.59 12.94 1.88
N ILE A 166 -6.65 14.16 1.34
CA ILE A 166 -7.73 14.63 0.45
C ILE A 166 -7.17 14.89 -0.95
N ASP A 167 -7.99 14.73 -1.99
CA ASP A 167 -7.69 15.22 -3.33
C ASP A 167 -8.27 16.63 -3.51
N GLU A 168 -7.39 17.63 -3.62
CA GLU A 168 -7.77 19.01 -3.91
C GLU A 168 -7.22 19.40 -5.28
N GLY A 169 -8.11 19.40 -6.29
CA GLY A 169 -7.76 19.85 -7.64
C GLY A 169 -6.77 18.95 -8.37
N GLY A 170 -6.81 17.63 -8.13
CA GLY A 170 -5.91 16.65 -8.73
C GLY A 170 -4.57 16.53 -7.99
N ARG A 171 -4.47 17.11 -6.79
CA ARG A 171 -3.30 17.01 -5.92
C ARG A 171 -3.72 16.46 -4.57
N GLU A 172 -3.09 15.37 -4.18
CA GLU A 172 -3.24 14.82 -2.84
C GLU A 172 -2.54 15.69 -1.81
N LEU A 173 -3.25 16.01 -0.72
CA LEU A 173 -2.75 16.76 0.42
C LEU A 173 -3.12 16.07 1.71
N ILE A 174 -2.21 16.07 2.68
CA ILE A 174 -2.50 15.63 4.03
C ILE A 174 -3.41 16.68 4.67
N HIS A 175 -4.56 16.21 5.16
CA HIS A 175 -5.61 17.02 5.76
C HIS A 175 -5.56 16.97 7.29
N ASP A 176 -5.36 15.79 7.87
CA ASP A 176 -5.36 15.59 9.32
C ASP A 176 -4.59 14.31 9.74
N TRP A 177 -4.31 14.18 11.03
CA TRP A 177 -3.73 12.98 11.65
C TRP A 177 -4.16 12.76 13.11
N ARG A 178 -4.07 11.53 13.60
CA ARG A 178 -4.32 11.17 15.01
C ARG A 178 -3.35 10.14 15.52
#